data_AF-A0A2H0L6T1-F1
#
_entry.id   AF-A0A2H0L6T1-F1
#
_cell.length_a   1.000
_cell.length_b   1.000
_cell.length_c   1.000
_cell.angle_alpha   90.00
_cell.angle_beta   90.00
_cell.angle_gamma   90.00
#
_symmetry.space_group_name_H-M   'P 1'
#
loop_
_entity.id
_entity.type
_entity.pdbx_description
1 polymer ?
#
loop_
_entity_poly.entity_id
_entity_poly.type
_entity_poly.pdbx_seq_one_letter_code
_entity_poly.pdbx_strand_id
1 'polypeptide(L)'
;CAGEAGGILAWHPDRLARNSIDGGKIIYLLDTGKILDLKFPTFWFDSTPQGKFMLNIAFGQSKYYVDNLSENIKRGHRQKLRKGIWPGFAPLGYLNNSRTKSIDLLIKKNRCW
;
A
#
# COMPACT_ATOMS: atom_id res chain seq x y z
N CYS A 1 -1.77 22.09 -29.79
CA CYS A 1 -2.60 20.87 -29.83
C CYS A 1 -2.35 20.07 -28.56
N ALA A 2 -3.11 20.30 -27.50
CA ALA A 2 -3.02 19.51 -26.28
C ALA A 2 -4.44 19.26 -25.74
N GLY A 3 -5.11 18.31 -26.39
CA GLY A 3 -6.33 17.66 -25.88
C GLY A 3 -5.93 16.45 -25.03
N GLU A 4 -4.97 16.66 -24.13
CA GLU A 4 -4.30 15.62 -23.36
C GLU A 4 -5.21 15.17 -22.21
N ALA A 5 -5.97 14.09 -22.43
CA ALA A 5 -6.76 13.34 -21.44
C ALA A 5 -7.70 14.15 -20.51
N GLY A 6 -9.01 14.10 -20.79
CA GLY A 6 -10.03 14.73 -19.95
C GLY A 6 -10.30 14.04 -18.60
N GLY A 7 -9.78 12.84 -18.36
CA GLY A 7 -10.08 12.08 -17.15
C GLY A 7 -9.08 10.97 -16.85
N ILE A 8 -9.17 10.41 -15.64
CA ILE A 8 -8.28 9.36 -15.15
C ILE A 8 -9.06 8.05 -15.03
N LEU A 9 -8.53 6.99 -15.64
CA LEU A 9 -9.01 5.62 -15.44
C LEU A 9 -8.05 4.89 -14.51
N ALA A 10 -8.56 4.32 -13.43
CA ALA A 10 -7.76 3.47 -12.54
C ALA A 10 -8.57 2.28 -12.05
N TRP A 11 -7.89 1.18 -11.69
CA TRP A 11 -8.58 0.00 -11.17
C TRP A 11 -9.32 0.29 -9.86
N HIS A 12 -8.66 0.95 -8.92
CA HIS A 12 -9.20 1.22 -7.59
C HIS A 12 -8.59 2.54 -7.04
N PRO A 13 -9.34 3.32 -6.24
CA PRO A 13 -8.88 4.62 -5.71
C PRO A 13 -7.59 4.55 -4.88
N ASP A 14 -7.33 3.43 -4.20
CA ASP A 14 -6.06 3.19 -3.48
C ASP A 14 -4.79 3.26 -4.38
N ARG A 15 -4.95 3.10 -5.70
CA ARG A 15 -3.85 3.20 -6.68
C ARG A 15 -3.60 4.64 -7.14
N LEU A 16 -4.52 5.55 -6.88
CA LEU A 16 -4.42 6.96 -7.29
C LEU A 16 -3.68 7.80 -6.25
N ALA A 17 -3.91 7.56 -4.96
CA ALA A 17 -3.18 8.25 -3.90
C ALA A 17 -2.94 7.35 -2.68
N ARG A 18 -1.66 7.24 -2.27
CA ARG A 18 -1.24 6.60 -1.01
C ARG A 18 -0.99 7.61 0.11
N ASN A 19 -1.20 8.89 -0.19
CA ASN A 19 -0.79 10.04 0.60
C ASN A 19 -1.98 11.01 0.66
N SER A 20 -2.20 11.60 1.83
CA SER A 20 -3.21 12.65 2.03
C SER A 20 -2.97 13.90 1.16
N ILE A 21 -1.72 14.24 0.88
CA ILE A 21 -1.34 15.38 0.01
C ILE A 21 -1.70 15.10 -1.44
N ASP A 22 -1.37 13.91 -1.95
CA ASP A 22 -1.66 13.57 -3.35
C ASP A 22 -3.16 13.35 -3.57
N GLY A 23 -3.84 12.70 -2.63
CA GLY A 23 -5.31 12.56 -2.66
C GLY A 23 -6.00 13.92 -2.62
N GLY A 24 -5.53 14.83 -1.77
CA GLY A 24 -6.01 16.22 -1.72
C GLY A 24 -5.77 16.98 -3.01
N LYS A 25 -4.60 16.80 -3.66
CA LYS A 25 -4.32 17.40 -4.98
C LYS A 25 -5.28 16.88 -6.05
N ILE A 26 -5.58 15.59 -6.08
CA ILE A 26 -6.53 15.02 -7.05
C ILE A 26 -7.93 15.60 -6.85
N ILE A 27 -8.39 15.70 -5.60
CA ILE A 27 -9.69 16.33 -5.27
C ILE A 27 -9.69 17.80 -5.67
N TYR A 28 -8.61 18.54 -5.41
CA TYR A 28 -8.47 19.93 -5.80
C TYR A 28 -8.46 20.12 -7.33
N LEU A 29 -7.85 19.20 -8.08
CA LEU A 29 -7.86 19.21 -9.55
C LEU A 29 -9.26 18.89 -10.13
N LEU A 30 -10.02 18.04 -9.43
CA LEU A 30 -11.44 17.79 -9.68
C LEU A 30 -12.31 19.03 -9.40
N ASP A 31 -12.02 19.77 -8.32
CA ASP A 31 -12.74 20.99 -7.96
C ASP A 31 -12.46 22.14 -8.92
N THR A 32 -11.21 22.25 -9.39
CA THR A 32 -10.80 23.26 -10.37
C THR A 32 -11.21 22.91 -11.81
N GLY A 33 -11.84 21.75 -12.05
CA GLY A 33 -12.31 21.32 -13.37
C GLY A 33 -11.20 20.99 -14.36
N LYS A 34 -9.96 20.82 -13.88
CA LYS A 34 -8.83 20.38 -14.72
C LYS A 34 -8.93 18.90 -15.06
N ILE A 35 -9.50 18.11 -14.15
CA ILE A 35 -9.87 16.71 -14.37
C ILE A 35 -11.41 16.67 -14.44
N LEU A 36 -11.95 16.21 -15.57
CA LEU A 36 -13.41 16.17 -15.79
C LEU A 36 -14.03 14.94 -15.15
N ASP A 37 -13.38 13.78 -15.25
CA ASP A 37 -13.95 12.52 -14.78
C ASP A 37 -12.89 11.53 -14.25
N LEU A 38 -13.30 10.70 -13.30
CA LEU A 38 -12.52 9.63 -12.69
C LEU A 38 -13.34 8.34 -12.74
N LYS A 39 -12.89 7.36 -13.52
CA LYS A 39 -13.59 6.09 -13.65
C LYS A 39 -12.82 4.95 -13.01
N PHE A 40 -13.53 4.17 -12.20
CA PHE A 40 -13.01 2.95 -11.60
C PHE A 40 -13.93 1.76 -11.90
N PRO A 41 -13.39 0.58 -12.26
CA PRO A 41 -14.17 -0.64 -12.37
C PRO A 41 -14.81 -1.09 -11.04
N THR A 42 -14.12 -0.85 -9.93
CA THR A 42 -14.54 -1.31 -8.59
C THR A 42 -15.38 -0.29 -7.83
N PHE A 43 -15.43 0.96 -8.30
CA PHE A 43 -16.04 2.07 -7.58
C PHE A 43 -16.72 3.02 -8.56
N TRP A 44 -18.00 3.26 -8.36
CA TRP A 44 -18.72 4.29 -9.10
C TRP A 44 -18.47 5.65 -8.48
N PHE A 45 -17.85 6.53 -9.26
CA PHE A 45 -17.60 7.91 -8.90
C PHE A 45 -18.43 8.82 -9.79
N ASP A 46 -19.13 9.76 -9.15
CA ASP A 46 -19.79 10.87 -9.81
C ASP A 46 -19.16 12.19 -9.34
N SER A 47 -19.11 13.20 -10.20
CA SER A 47 -18.57 14.53 -9.88
C SER A 47 -19.45 15.36 -8.93
N THR A 48 -20.44 14.73 -8.29
CA THR A 48 -21.31 15.36 -7.28
C THR A 48 -20.51 15.65 -5.99
N PRO A 49 -20.94 16.63 -5.16
CA PRO A 49 -20.32 16.88 -3.87
C PRO A 49 -20.25 15.63 -2.98
N GLN A 50 -21.28 14.77 -3.06
CA GLN A 50 -21.36 13.49 -2.37
C GLN A 50 -20.30 12.50 -2.88
N GLY A 51 -20.10 12.41 -4.20
CA GLY A 51 -19.07 11.57 -4.79
C GLY A 51 -17.65 12.01 -4.43
N LYS A 52 -17.39 13.32 -4.40
CA LYS A 52 -16.11 13.89 -3.95
C LYS A 52 -15.83 13.59 -2.48
N PHE A 53 -16.84 13.69 -1.62
CA PHE A 53 -16.71 13.29 -0.21
C PHE A 53 -16.39 11.81 -0.07
N MET A 54 -17.11 10.94 -0.80
CA MET A 54 -16.86 9.49 -0.77
C MET A 54 -15.44 9.15 -1.25
N LEU A 55 -14.95 9.83 -2.30
CA LEU A 55 -13.60 9.66 -2.81
C LEU A 55 -12.54 10.03 -1.74
N ASN A 56 -12.77 11.10 -0.98
CA ASN A 56 -11.89 11.49 0.12
C ASN A 56 -11.83 10.41 1.22
N ILE A 57 -12.98 9.84 1.58
CA ILE A 57 -13.04 8.73 2.55
C ILE A 57 -12.30 7.49 2.01
N ALA A 58 -12.43 7.17 0.73
CA ALA A 58 -11.73 6.05 0.10
C ALA A 58 -10.19 6.23 0.13
N PHE A 59 -9.69 7.44 -0.11
CA PHE A 59 -8.27 7.76 0.07
C PHE A 59 -7.83 7.62 1.54
N GLY A 60 -8.69 8.03 2.49
CA GLY A 60 -8.46 7.85 3.93
C GLY A 60 -8.33 6.38 4.33
N GLN A 61 -9.22 5.51 3.85
CA GLN A 61 -9.16 4.07 4.08
C GLN A 61 -7.88 3.44 3.53
N SER A 62 -7.47 3.88 2.34
CA SER A 62 -6.26 3.39 1.68
C SER A 62 -5.01 3.73 2.49
N LYS A 63 -4.94 4.96 3.03
CA LYS A 63 -3.85 5.39 3.93
C LYS A 63 -3.85 4.57 5.23
N TYR A 64 -5.01 4.43 5.86
CA TYR A 64 -5.15 3.63 7.09
C TYR A 64 -4.66 2.19 6.90
N TYR A 65 -4.98 1.55 5.77
CA TYR A 65 -4.53 0.19 5.49
C TYR A 65 -3.01 0.07 5.46
N VAL A 66 -2.32 0.99 4.77
CA VAL A 66 -0.86 1.02 4.68
C VAL A 66 -0.23 1.27 6.05
N ASP A 67 -0.76 2.22 6.81
CA ASP A 67 -0.26 2.54 8.15
C ASP A 67 -0.46 1.37 9.13
N ASN A 68 -1.63 0.73 9.11
CA ASN A 68 -1.91 -0.44 9.93
C ASN A 68 -1.00 -1.63 9.57
N LEU A 69 -0.71 -1.84 8.28
CA LEU A 69 0.25 -2.87 7.85
C LEU A 69 1.66 -2.59 8.41
N SER A 70 2.10 -1.34 8.36
CA SER A 70 3.39 -0.91 8.94
C SER A 70 3.44 -1.15 10.45
N GLU A 71 2.35 -0.84 11.17
CA GLU A 71 2.26 -1.15 12.59
C GLU A 71 2.34 -2.66 12.88
N ASN A 72 1.63 -3.47 12.09
CA ASN A 72 1.64 -4.92 12.25
C ASN A 72 3.04 -5.51 12.03
N ILE A 73 3.79 -4.99 11.05
CA ILE A 73 5.19 -5.38 10.83
C ILE A 73 6.07 -4.99 12.03
N LYS A 74 5.94 -3.75 12.53
CA LYS A 74 6.68 -3.29 13.72
C LYS A 74 6.35 -4.12 14.96
N ARG A 75 5.08 -4.48 15.17
CA ARG A 75 4.64 -5.38 16.25
C ARG A 75 5.28 -6.76 16.10
N GLY A 76 5.30 -7.32 14.89
CA GLY A 76 5.97 -8.59 14.60
C GLY A 76 7.48 -8.56 14.90
N HIS A 77 8.17 -7.49 14.53
CA HIS A 77 9.60 -7.31 14.85
C HIS A 77 9.85 -7.20 16.36
N ARG A 78 9.03 -6.43 17.09
CA ARG A 78 9.11 -6.34 18.55
C ARG A 78 8.89 -7.70 19.22
N GLN A 79 7.96 -8.51 18.71
CA GLN A 79 7.74 -9.86 19.23
C GLN A 79 8.95 -10.77 19.00
N LYS A 80 9.60 -10.69 17.83
CA LYS A 80 10.85 -11.42 17.56
C LYS A 80 11.98 -10.99 18.51
N LEU A 81 12.17 -9.70 18.71
CA LEU A 81 13.17 -9.16 19.63
C LEU A 81 12.94 -9.62 21.08
N ARG A 82 11.69 -9.62 21.55
CA ARG A 82 11.34 -10.16 22.89
C ARG A 82 11.64 -11.65 23.05
N LYS A 83 11.60 -12.41 21.96
CA LYS A 83 11.97 -13.84 21.92
C LYS A 83 13.47 -14.06 21.73
N GLY A 84 14.29 -13.00 21.64
CA GLY A 84 15.71 -13.09 21.34
C GLY A 84 16.02 -13.48 19.88
N ILE A 85 15.03 -13.41 18.99
CA ILE A 85 15.17 -13.79 17.58
C ILE A 85 15.47 -12.55 16.74
N TRP A 86 16.48 -12.63 15.89
CA TRP A 86 16.85 -11.54 14.99
C TRP A 86 15.73 -11.26 13.97
N PRO A 87 15.18 -10.02 13.92
CA PRO A 87 14.03 -9.70 13.09
C PRO A 87 14.36 -9.36 11.63
N GLY A 88 15.63 -9.07 11.34
CA GLY A 88 16.11 -8.58 10.04
C GLY A 88 16.55 -9.70 9.10
N PHE A 89 17.46 -9.34 8.18
CA PHE A 89 18.04 -10.30 7.25
C PHE A 89 18.89 -11.33 8.00
N ALA A 90 18.89 -12.58 7.52
CA ALA A 90 19.71 -13.63 8.11
C ALA A 90 21.20 -13.31 7.86
N PRO A 91 22.07 -13.39 8.88
CA PRO A 91 23.50 -13.23 8.69
C PRO A 91 24.06 -14.33 7.76
N LEU A 92 25.21 -14.05 7.14
CA LEU A 92 25.90 -14.99 6.25
C LEU A 92 26.08 -16.36 6.94
N GLY A 93 25.78 -17.44 6.23
CA GLY A 93 25.83 -18.80 6.78
C GLY A 93 24.56 -19.25 7.53
N TYR A 94 23.50 -18.43 7.53
CA TYR A 94 22.19 -18.79 8.06
C TYR A 94 21.07 -18.54 7.04
N LEU A 95 19.99 -19.30 7.12
CA LEU A 95 18.79 -19.14 6.30
C LEU A 95 17.58 -18.78 7.16
N ASN A 96 16.71 -17.92 6.63
CA ASN A 96 15.43 -17.60 7.27
C ASN A 96 14.43 -18.72 6.95
N ASN A 97 14.02 -19.49 7.95
CA ASN A 97 13.03 -20.54 7.78
C ASN A 97 11.63 -19.94 7.81
N SER A 98 10.91 -19.98 6.68
CA SER A 98 9.58 -19.40 6.54
C SER A 98 8.51 -20.08 7.40
N ARG A 99 8.71 -21.35 7.79
CA ARG A 99 7.74 -22.12 8.58
C ARG A 99 7.79 -21.77 10.07
N THR A 100 9.00 -21.73 10.64
CA THR A 100 9.22 -21.43 12.06
C THR A 100 9.47 -19.94 12.32
N LYS A 101 9.71 -19.15 11.26
CA LYS A 101 10.10 -17.72 11.33
C LYS A 101 11.37 -17.51 12.18
N SER A 102 12.21 -18.53 12.26
CA SER A 102 13.52 -18.58 12.93
C SER A 102 14.67 -18.55 11.93
N ILE A 103 15.88 -18.31 12.43
CA ILE A 103 17.11 -18.36 11.66
C ILE A 103 17.77 -19.72 11.93
N ASP A 104 17.92 -20.52 10.88
CA ASP A 104 18.51 -21.86 10.96
C ASP A 104 19.90 -21.86 10.28
N LEU A 105 20.81 -22.70 10.75
CA LEU A 105 22.14 -22.85 10.15
C LEU A 105 22.06 -23.43 8.74
N LEU A 106 22.82 -22.86 7.80
CA LEU A 106 22.85 -23.26 6.39
C LEU A 106 23.50 -24.65 6.16
N ILE A 107 24.01 -25.30 7.22
CA ILE A 107 24.75 -26.58 7.16
C ILE A 107 23.83 -27.80 6.90
N LYS A 108 22.50 -27.68 6.98
CA LYS A 108 21.59 -28.82 6.72
C LYS A 108 20.87 -28.72 5.37
N LYS A 109 21.61 -28.92 4.28
CA LYS A 109 21.14 -29.65 3.08
C LYS A 109 22.30 -30.00 2.15
N ASN A 110 23.05 -31.03 2.52
CA ASN A 110 23.57 -31.97 1.52
C ASN A 110 22.34 -32.67 0.91
N ARG A 111 21.73 -32.07 -0.11
CA ARG A 111 20.96 -32.84 -1.09
C ARG A 111 21.55 -32.53 -2.45
N CYS A 112 22.08 -33.59 -3.03
CA CYS A 112 22.62 -33.67 -4.37
C CYS A 112 21.71 -33.00 -5.40
N TRP A 113 22.39 -32.52 -6.44
CA TRP A 113 21.91 -32.00 -7.71
C TRP A 113 20.59 -32.60 -8.19
#